data_AF-A0A971RGV0-F1
#
_entry.id   AF-A0A971RGV0-F1
#
_cell.length_a   1.000
_cell.length_b   1.000
_cell.length_c   1.000
_cell.angle_alpha   90.00
_cell.angle_beta   90.00
_cell.angle_gamma   90.00
#
_symmetry.space_group_name_H-M   'P 1'
#
loop_
_entity.id
_entity.type
_entity.pdbx_description
1 polymer ?
#
loop_
_entity_poly.entity_id
_entity_poly.type
_entity_poly.pdbx_seq_one_letter_code
_entity_poly.pdbx_strand_id
1 'polypeptide(L)'
;MGSNAHTRRDFLKMASLGSAGALMAACTAQPEVVEKIVQETVIVEKVVEKVVTATPAAEQQESAGEPTSEPTSEPTPEPMARFTESPMLAERVAAGDLPPVEERLPDEPRICEIIGEIGSYGGTLVVGDTSTNLRGPDCASAQDRPYWLRPSHDLTHAVPNTMADWEMSADFTEVTCYLRKGMRWSDGEPVTTEDIRFWYEDILKNTELTPLPNIAFRRGGDLMTLDILDDYAFKLTFAAPNPSFVLVNMAHYGVGESGCWVPAHYMKQFHIQYNDKANDLAKAAGFDFWYQNFGKVNNVDQSLDRPRVHAFVPIKDTPQTVTFERNPYYHAVDPEGQQLPYIDTMVVERAAELGMFDAKVVGGTYDFSAFSLTIQNYTTYAAAAEDNNCRIIIWPTGRGSDQVYNLNFTWPDEEWRTVFRDLRFRQALSLALDRQDINDVVYYGNSFNRQYTVIPTSRHFRPEYETAYAEMDVERANALLDEMGLEWNSAKTHRLWPVSKTPIIIPFDTVELATPVMPIHELVNEHWQRIGIETQVKSITRNLLSQKILANEEPLSLWRGDESSDILFL
;
A
#
# COMPACT_ATOMS: atom_id res chain seq x y z
N MET A 1 56.29 -15.10 -32.49
CA MET A 1 54.93 -14.80 -33.02
C MET A 1 54.27 -13.91 -32.00
N GLY A 2 54.19 -12.61 -32.31
CA GLY A 2 53.96 -11.54 -31.34
C GLY A 2 52.48 -11.30 -31.04
N SER A 3 52.22 -11.00 -29.77
CA SER A 3 50.98 -10.46 -29.23
C SER A 3 50.73 -9.04 -29.75
N ASN A 4 49.50 -8.71 -30.15
CA ASN A 4 49.05 -7.33 -30.27
C ASN A 4 47.80 -7.12 -29.40
N ALA A 5 47.97 -6.30 -28.37
CA ALA A 5 46.89 -5.75 -27.57
C ALA A 5 46.24 -4.59 -28.34
N HIS A 6 44.91 -4.59 -28.43
CA HIS A 6 44.15 -3.47 -28.97
C HIS A 6 44.13 -2.32 -27.96
N THR A 7 44.37 -1.09 -28.44
CA THR A 7 44.40 0.11 -27.60
C THR A 7 43.07 0.87 -27.67
N ARG A 8 42.78 1.66 -26.62
CA ARG A 8 41.58 2.51 -26.44
C ARG A 8 41.27 3.47 -27.61
N ARG A 9 42.17 3.63 -28.59
CA ARG A 9 41.98 4.46 -29.78
C ARG A 9 41.20 3.77 -30.90
N ASP A 10 41.14 2.44 -30.91
CA ASP A 10 40.43 1.67 -31.95
C ASP A 10 38.91 1.59 -31.68
N PHE A 11 38.50 1.69 -30.41
CA PHE A 11 37.09 1.71 -30.01
C PHE A 11 36.37 3.00 -30.43
N LEU A 12 37.06 4.15 -30.43
CA LEU A 12 36.48 5.45 -30.76
C LEU A 12 36.26 5.69 -32.26
N LYS A 13 36.82 4.86 -33.15
CA LYS A 13 36.63 4.98 -34.60
C LYS A 13 35.41 4.21 -35.13
N MET A 14 34.83 3.29 -34.35
CA MET A 14 33.65 2.52 -34.74
C MET A 14 32.32 3.15 -34.28
N ALA A 15 32.35 4.18 -33.42
CA ALA A 15 31.15 4.80 -32.87
C ALA A 15 30.68 6.07 -33.60
N SER A 16 31.35 6.50 -34.69
CA SER A 16 31.01 7.75 -35.39
C SER A 16 30.49 7.57 -36.83
N LEU A 17 30.04 6.36 -37.19
CA LEU A 17 29.45 6.05 -38.51
C LEU A 17 28.16 5.25 -38.30
N GLY A 18 27.10 5.95 -37.93
CA GLY A 18 25.75 5.41 -37.83
C GLY A 18 24.74 6.55 -37.76
N SER A 19 24.06 6.79 -38.88
CA SER A 19 22.88 7.64 -39.05
C SER A 19 23.06 9.18 -39.05
N ALA A 20 23.81 9.67 -40.03
CA ALA A 20 23.45 10.88 -40.76
C ALA A 20 23.08 10.48 -42.20
N GLY A 21 21.81 10.64 -42.60
CA GLY A 21 21.42 10.48 -44.00
C GLY A 21 19.97 10.06 -44.22
N ALA A 22 19.04 11.02 -44.20
CA ALA A 22 17.95 11.13 -45.18
C ALA A 22 17.17 12.43 -44.92
N LEU A 23 17.52 13.48 -45.65
CA LEU A 23 16.71 14.69 -45.80
C LEU A 23 16.47 14.90 -47.30
N MET A 24 15.22 15.22 -47.63
CA MET A 24 14.69 15.92 -48.83
C MET A 24 13.98 15.09 -49.91
N ALA A 25 12.65 15.05 -49.80
CA ALA A 25 11.62 15.47 -50.78
C ALA A 25 10.26 14.95 -50.23
N ALA A 26 9.14 15.66 -50.13
CA ALA A 26 8.64 16.78 -50.90
C ALA A 26 7.58 17.58 -50.10
N CYS A 27 7.32 18.78 -50.58
CA CYS A 27 6.40 19.77 -50.05
C CYS A 27 4.91 19.38 -50.08
N THR A 28 4.13 20.17 -49.33
CA THR A 28 2.67 20.41 -49.37
C THR A 28 1.74 19.36 -48.75
N ALA A 29 1.41 19.57 -47.48
CA ALA A 29 0.08 19.26 -46.93
C ALA A 29 -0.32 20.41 -45.98
N GLN A 30 -1.50 20.99 -46.19
CA GLN A 30 -2.12 21.99 -45.31
C GLN A 30 -2.48 21.37 -43.95
N PRO A 31 -2.58 22.16 -42.86
CA PRO A 31 -3.02 21.64 -41.57
C PRO A 31 -4.50 21.28 -41.64
N GLU A 32 -4.82 20.03 -41.35
CA GLU A 32 -6.17 19.54 -41.14
C GLU A 32 -6.64 20.05 -39.76
N VAL A 33 -7.78 20.75 -39.74
CA VAL A 33 -8.43 21.20 -38.51
C VAL A 33 -9.07 19.98 -37.87
N VAL A 34 -8.51 19.50 -36.75
CA VAL A 34 -9.15 18.49 -35.91
C VAL A 34 -10.20 19.19 -35.07
N GLU A 35 -11.49 18.92 -35.36
CA GLU A 35 -12.59 19.36 -34.51
C GLU A 35 -12.48 18.74 -33.12
N LYS A 36 -12.54 19.62 -32.11
CA LYS A 36 -12.54 19.29 -30.69
C LYS A 36 -13.87 18.59 -30.37
N ILE A 37 -13.83 17.28 -30.12
CA ILE A 37 -14.98 16.55 -29.58
C ILE A 37 -15.15 16.99 -28.12
N VAL A 38 -16.15 17.81 -27.86
CA VAL A 38 -16.61 18.16 -26.51
C VAL A 38 -17.44 16.98 -26.02
N GLN A 39 -16.94 16.22 -25.04
CA GLN A 39 -17.79 15.31 -24.27
C GLN A 39 -18.61 16.14 -23.28
N GLU A 40 -19.92 16.19 -23.49
CA GLU A 40 -20.89 16.72 -22.53
C GLU A 40 -20.82 15.91 -21.22
N THR A 41 -20.62 16.63 -20.12
CA THR A 41 -20.72 16.09 -18.77
C THR A 41 -22.20 15.80 -18.46
N VAL A 42 -22.58 14.52 -18.45
CA VAL A 42 -23.91 14.10 -17.97
C VAL A 42 -23.93 14.17 -16.45
N ILE A 43 -24.66 15.14 -15.91
CA ILE A 43 -25.01 15.20 -14.48
C ILE A 43 -26.07 14.13 -14.22
N VAL A 44 -25.68 13.06 -13.52
CA VAL A 44 -26.64 12.08 -13.00
C VAL A 44 -27.20 12.61 -11.69
N GLU A 45 -28.43 13.10 -11.72
CA GLU A 45 -29.20 13.41 -10.51
C GLU A 45 -29.47 12.12 -9.71
N LYS A 46 -29.00 12.13 -8.46
CA LYS A 46 -29.20 11.06 -7.48
C LYS A 46 -30.66 11.06 -7.02
N VAL A 47 -31.45 10.10 -7.50
CA VAL A 47 -32.80 9.84 -6.97
C VAL A 47 -32.67 9.20 -5.59
N VAL A 48 -33.15 9.90 -4.56
CA VAL A 48 -33.26 9.40 -3.19
C VAL A 48 -34.57 8.62 -3.07
N GLU A 49 -34.48 7.28 -3.03
CA GLU A 49 -35.62 6.46 -2.67
C GLU A 49 -35.87 6.49 -1.15
N LYS A 50 -37.14 6.69 -0.83
CA LYS A 50 -37.68 7.00 0.48
C LYS A 50 -38.02 5.68 1.19
N VAL A 51 -37.33 5.41 2.30
CA VAL A 51 -37.66 4.29 3.20
C VAL A 51 -39.05 4.52 3.80
N VAL A 52 -39.99 3.63 3.52
CA VAL A 52 -41.28 3.54 4.20
C VAL A 52 -41.24 2.33 5.12
N THR A 53 -41.32 2.60 6.42
CA THR A 53 -41.53 1.64 7.49
C THR A 53 -42.99 1.15 7.49
N ALA A 54 -43.18 -0.17 7.55
CA ALA A 54 -44.44 -0.76 7.97
C ALA A 54 -44.17 -2.04 8.78
N THR A 55 -44.71 -2.08 10.00
CA THR A 55 -44.73 -3.22 10.93
C THR A 55 -46.18 -3.74 10.99
N PRO A 56 -46.43 -5.04 11.25
CA PRO A 56 -47.51 -5.79 10.62
C PRO A 56 -48.81 -5.84 11.43
N ALA A 57 -49.91 -6.15 10.75
CA ALA A 57 -51.17 -6.58 11.37
C ALA A 57 -51.44 -8.03 11.01
N ALA A 58 -51.68 -8.84 12.04
CA ALA A 58 -52.07 -10.24 11.95
C ALA A 58 -53.58 -10.35 11.67
N GLU A 59 -53.98 -11.31 10.85
CA GLU A 59 -55.34 -11.84 10.85
C GLU A 59 -55.32 -13.34 10.52
N GLN A 60 -55.97 -14.12 11.38
CA GLN A 60 -56.19 -15.56 11.29
C GLN A 60 -57.35 -15.85 10.33
N GLN A 61 -57.26 -16.93 9.56
CA GLN A 61 -58.44 -17.59 9.00
C GLN A 61 -58.26 -19.10 8.89
N GLU A 62 -59.23 -19.84 9.44
CA GLU A 62 -59.32 -21.30 9.47
C GLU A 62 -59.79 -21.93 8.15
N SER A 63 -59.11 -23.03 7.79
CA SER A 63 -59.58 -24.34 7.30
C SER A 63 -60.89 -24.52 6.49
N ALA A 64 -60.75 -25.17 5.32
CA ALA A 64 -61.65 -26.21 4.81
C ALA A 64 -60.86 -27.18 3.89
N GLY A 65 -61.09 -28.49 4.02
CA GLY A 65 -60.18 -29.55 3.53
C GLY A 65 -60.52 -30.27 2.21
N GLU A 66 -59.45 -30.94 1.72
CA GLU A 66 -59.32 -32.21 0.95
C GLU A 66 -59.97 -32.39 -0.45
N PRO A 67 -59.32 -33.13 -1.40
CA PRO A 67 -58.82 -34.48 -1.18
C PRO A 67 -57.40 -34.83 -1.68
N THR A 68 -56.97 -35.96 -1.13
CA THR A 68 -55.67 -36.65 -1.13
C THR A 68 -55.28 -37.21 -2.51
N SER A 69 -54.04 -36.94 -2.94
CA SER A 69 -53.31 -37.72 -3.94
C SER A 69 -51.97 -38.15 -3.36
N GLU A 70 -51.66 -39.45 -3.44
CA GLU A 70 -50.41 -40.05 -2.97
C GLU A 70 -49.17 -39.35 -3.55
N PRO A 71 -48.16 -38.97 -2.75
CA PRO A 71 -46.91 -38.50 -3.30
C PRO A 71 -46.02 -39.71 -3.62
N THR A 72 -45.81 -39.92 -4.91
CA THR A 72 -44.64 -40.61 -5.44
C THR A 72 -43.39 -40.02 -4.80
N SER A 73 -42.51 -40.86 -4.26
CA SER A 73 -41.25 -40.44 -3.66
C SER A 73 -40.35 -39.75 -4.69
N GLU A 74 -40.35 -38.41 -4.68
CA GLU A 74 -39.26 -37.64 -5.25
C GLU A 74 -37.99 -37.92 -4.43
N PRO A 75 -36.81 -38.04 -5.07
CA PRO A 75 -35.57 -38.13 -4.34
C PRO A 75 -35.43 -36.84 -3.53
N THR A 76 -35.23 -37.00 -2.22
CA THR A 76 -34.82 -35.92 -1.33
C THR A 76 -33.67 -35.18 -2.02
N PRO A 77 -33.78 -33.88 -2.33
CA PRO A 77 -32.62 -33.13 -2.75
C PRO A 77 -31.61 -33.25 -1.61
N GLU A 78 -30.41 -33.75 -1.91
CA GLU A 78 -29.32 -33.71 -0.95
C GLU A 78 -29.23 -32.27 -0.43
N PRO A 79 -29.07 -32.05 0.89
CA PRO A 79 -28.87 -30.71 1.39
C PRO A 79 -27.68 -30.14 0.63
N MET A 80 -27.89 -29.06 -0.14
CA MET A 80 -26.80 -28.37 -0.82
C MET A 80 -25.73 -28.09 0.24
N ALA A 81 -24.50 -28.55 -0.01
CA ALA A 81 -23.38 -28.24 0.85
C ALA A 81 -23.36 -26.72 1.08
N ARG A 82 -23.29 -26.30 2.35
CA ARG A 82 -23.31 -24.87 2.72
C ARG A 82 -22.11 -24.14 2.12
N PHE A 83 -21.04 -24.87 1.82
CA PHE A 83 -19.81 -24.35 1.26
C PHE A 83 -19.32 -25.25 0.13
N THR A 84 -18.56 -24.67 -0.80
CA THR A 84 -17.86 -25.41 -1.86
C THR A 84 -16.36 -25.15 -1.80
N GLU A 85 -15.59 -25.99 -2.48
CA GLU A 85 -14.13 -25.95 -2.49
C GLU A 85 -13.58 -26.11 -3.91
N SER A 86 -12.32 -25.68 -4.12
CA SER A 86 -11.65 -25.90 -5.39
C SER A 86 -11.56 -27.39 -5.73
N PRO A 87 -11.68 -27.77 -7.02
CA PRO A 87 -11.48 -29.16 -7.46
C PRO A 87 -10.19 -29.80 -6.94
N MET A 88 -9.08 -29.03 -6.81
CA MET A 88 -7.83 -29.59 -6.27
C MET A 88 -7.94 -30.02 -4.80
N LEU A 89 -8.80 -29.36 -4.02
CA LEU A 89 -9.01 -29.68 -2.61
C LEU A 89 -9.99 -30.85 -2.49
N ALA A 90 -11.03 -30.86 -3.32
CA ALA A 90 -11.97 -31.98 -3.41
C ALA A 90 -11.25 -33.30 -3.74
N GLU A 91 -10.23 -33.28 -4.61
CA GLU A 91 -9.39 -34.46 -4.87
C GLU A 91 -8.62 -34.93 -3.63
N ARG A 92 -8.08 -34.01 -2.82
CA ARG A 92 -7.39 -34.33 -1.56
C ARG A 92 -8.35 -34.85 -0.50
N VAL A 93 -9.57 -34.34 -0.45
CA VAL A 93 -10.64 -34.85 0.43
C VAL A 93 -11.03 -36.27 0.00
N ALA A 94 -11.23 -36.51 -1.29
CA ALA A 94 -11.54 -37.84 -1.82
C ALA A 94 -10.41 -38.86 -1.57
N ALA A 95 -9.15 -38.40 -1.53
CA ALA A 95 -7.99 -39.22 -1.18
C ALA A 95 -7.86 -39.48 0.34
N GLY A 96 -8.56 -38.73 1.19
CA GLY A 96 -8.45 -38.80 2.65
C GLY A 96 -7.26 -38.02 3.22
N ASP A 97 -6.60 -37.19 2.42
CA ASP A 97 -5.45 -36.36 2.82
C ASP A 97 -5.86 -35.01 3.40
N LEU A 98 -7.15 -34.65 3.30
CA LEU A 98 -7.70 -33.39 3.75
C LEU A 98 -9.13 -33.58 4.30
N PRO A 99 -9.50 -32.95 5.43
CA PRO A 99 -10.90 -32.93 5.90
C PRO A 99 -11.84 -32.21 4.92
N PRO A 100 -13.15 -32.51 4.93
CA PRO A 100 -14.13 -31.79 4.11
C PRO A 100 -14.20 -30.30 4.48
N VAL A 101 -14.67 -29.47 3.55
CA VAL A 101 -14.63 -27.99 3.69
C VAL A 101 -15.32 -27.48 4.95
N GLU A 102 -16.40 -28.13 5.39
CA GLU A 102 -17.15 -27.78 6.61
C GLU A 102 -16.34 -27.98 7.89
N GLU A 103 -15.35 -28.89 7.90
CA GLU A 103 -14.47 -29.12 9.06
C GLU A 103 -13.22 -28.23 9.04
N ARG A 104 -12.92 -27.64 7.87
CA ARG A 104 -11.77 -26.75 7.67
C ARG A 104 -12.11 -25.29 7.92
N LEU A 105 -13.31 -24.86 7.56
CA LEU A 105 -13.78 -23.49 7.77
C LEU A 105 -14.12 -23.23 9.26
N PRO A 106 -13.95 -21.99 9.73
CA PRO A 106 -14.50 -21.58 11.02
C PRO A 106 -16.04 -21.60 11.02
N ASP A 107 -16.65 -21.57 12.20
CA ASP A 107 -18.11 -21.54 12.38
C ASP A 107 -18.76 -20.36 11.64
N GLU A 108 -18.04 -19.22 11.66
CA GLU A 108 -18.40 -17.98 10.99
C GLU A 108 -17.25 -17.53 10.07
N PRO A 109 -17.19 -18.03 8.82
CA PRO A 109 -16.17 -17.60 7.87
C PRO A 109 -16.37 -16.15 7.48
N ARG A 110 -15.28 -15.48 7.11
CA ARG A 110 -15.37 -14.11 6.59
C ARG A 110 -16.02 -14.17 5.20
N ILE A 111 -17.15 -13.50 5.04
CA ILE A 111 -17.78 -13.32 3.72
C ILE A 111 -17.09 -12.15 3.02
N CYS A 112 -16.40 -12.42 1.94
CA CYS A 112 -15.72 -11.41 1.13
C CYS A 112 -16.69 -10.76 0.15
N GLU A 113 -16.66 -9.43 0.07
CA GLU A 113 -17.26 -8.70 -1.04
C GLU A 113 -16.52 -9.04 -2.34
N ILE A 114 -17.27 -9.33 -3.41
CA ILE A 114 -16.72 -9.65 -4.72
C ILE A 114 -16.84 -8.42 -5.62
N ILE A 115 -15.72 -7.98 -6.14
CA ILE A 115 -15.66 -6.89 -7.12
C ILE A 115 -15.97 -7.48 -8.50
N GLY A 116 -17.13 -7.13 -9.06
CA GLY A 116 -17.59 -7.64 -10.34
C GLY A 116 -18.53 -8.83 -10.17
N GLU A 117 -18.10 -10.01 -10.59
CA GLU A 117 -18.91 -11.24 -10.59
C GLU A 117 -18.25 -12.36 -9.77
N ILE A 118 -19.06 -13.32 -9.33
CA ILE A 118 -18.60 -14.52 -8.63
C ILE A 118 -17.59 -15.26 -9.50
N GLY A 119 -16.43 -15.59 -8.91
CA GLY A 119 -15.33 -16.23 -9.61
C GLY A 119 -15.52 -17.72 -9.86
N SER A 120 -14.56 -18.30 -10.56
CA SER A 120 -14.45 -19.74 -10.80
C SER A 120 -13.11 -20.26 -10.30
N TYR A 121 -13.11 -21.46 -9.73
CA TYR A 121 -11.88 -22.07 -9.22
C TYR A 121 -10.88 -22.43 -10.32
N GLY A 122 -9.60 -22.31 -9.98
CA GLY A 122 -8.50 -22.81 -10.79
C GLY A 122 -7.51 -21.74 -11.25
N GLY A 123 -6.54 -22.20 -12.04
CA GLY A 123 -5.56 -21.35 -12.69
C GLY A 123 -4.34 -21.02 -11.84
N THR A 124 -3.38 -20.35 -12.48
CA THR A 124 -2.15 -19.85 -11.87
C THR A 124 -2.11 -18.34 -12.04
N LEU A 125 -1.84 -17.60 -10.96
CA LEU A 125 -1.53 -16.17 -11.00
C LEU A 125 -0.01 -15.96 -11.07
N VAL A 126 0.49 -15.37 -12.14
CA VAL A 126 1.89 -14.97 -12.28
C VAL A 126 2.08 -13.53 -11.82
N VAL A 127 2.85 -13.33 -10.76
CA VAL A 127 3.15 -12.01 -10.18
C VAL A 127 4.60 -11.67 -10.41
N GLY A 128 4.89 -10.52 -11.04
CA GLY A 128 6.25 -10.00 -11.10
C GLY A 128 6.63 -9.37 -9.77
N ASP A 129 7.86 -9.59 -9.29
CA ASP A 129 8.38 -8.90 -8.10
C ASP A 129 9.89 -8.62 -8.22
N THR A 130 10.38 -7.56 -7.59
CA THR A 130 11.81 -7.16 -7.59
C THR A 130 12.56 -7.61 -6.33
N SER A 131 11.86 -8.24 -5.38
CA SER A 131 12.41 -8.74 -4.13
C SER A 131 13.01 -10.15 -4.27
N THR A 132 14.05 -10.41 -3.48
CA THR A 132 14.61 -11.74 -3.28
C THR A 132 13.92 -12.53 -2.17
N ASN A 133 12.97 -11.92 -1.45
CA ASN A 133 12.24 -12.60 -0.38
C ASN A 133 11.08 -13.44 -0.94
N LEU A 134 10.31 -14.11 -0.08
CA LEU A 134 9.23 -15.00 -0.52
C LEU A 134 8.10 -14.26 -1.24
N ARG A 135 7.67 -13.11 -0.72
CA ARG A 135 6.49 -12.40 -1.24
C ARG A 135 6.82 -11.10 -1.96
N GLY A 136 7.75 -10.30 -1.43
CA GLY A 136 8.00 -8.96 -1.97
C GLY A 136 6.76 -8.05 -1.95
N PRO A 137 6.87 -6.80 -2.41
CA PRO A 137 5.78 -5.85 -2.34
C PRO A 137 4.62 -6.14 -3.31
N ASP A 138 4.89 -6.69 -4.49
CA ASP A 138 3.86 -6.95 -5.50
C ASP A 138 3.05 -8.19 -5.12
N CYS A 139 3.67 -9.30 -4.70
CA CYS A 139 2.89 -10.44 -4.22
C CYS A 139 2.20 -10.17 -2.87
N ALA A 140 2.74 -9.29 -2.02
CA ALA A 140 2.00 -8.79 -0.85
C ALA A 140 0.80 -7.90 -1.23
N SER A 141 0.73 -7.39 -2.46
CA SER A 141 -0.40 -6.62 -3.00
C SER A 141 -1.38 -7.48 -3.81
N ALA A 142 -0.91 -8.62 -4.34
CA ALA A 142 -1.72 -9.57 -5.13
C ALA A 142 -2.63 -10.47 -4.28
N GLN A 143 -2.42 -10.50 -2.96
CA GLN A 143 -3.17 -11.35 -2.05
C GLN A 143 -3.67 -10.58 -0.83
N ASP A 144 -4.63 -11.19 -0.16
CA ASP A 144 -5.15 -10.65 1.07
C ASP A 144 -4.14 -10.71 2.22
N ARG A 145 -4.10 -9.65 3.03
CA ARG A 145 -3.26 -9.58 4.23
C ARG A 145 -4.06 -10.09 5.43
N PRO A 146 -3.53 -11.04 6.21
CA PRO A 146 -4.23 -11.63 7.34
C PRO A 146 -4.11 -10.75 8.59
N TYR A 147 -4.37 -9.45 8.46
CA TYR A 147 -4.41 -8.56 9.60
C TYR A 147 -5.61 -8.87 10.49
N TRP A 148 -5.55 -8.45 11.76
CA TRP A 148 -6.66 -8.66 12.70
C TRP A 148 -7.98 -8.12 12.15
N LEU A 149 -7.95 -6.89 11.63
CA LEU A 149 -9.04 -6.20 10.94
C LEU A 149 -8.58 -5.73 9.56
N ARG A 150 -9.45 -5.05 8.81
CA ARG A 150 -9.10 -4.33 7.58
C ARG A 150 -9.66 -2.92 7.58
N PRO A 151 -9.03 -1.97 6.87
CA PRO A 151 -9.73 -0.75 6.49
C PRO A 151 -10.90 -1.07 5.56
N SER A 152 -12.01 -0.36 5.72
CA SER A 152 -13.08 -0.31 4.73
C SER A 152 -12.57 0.19 3.37
N HIS A 153 -13.28 -0.12 2.28
CA HIS A 153 -12.89 0.31 0.93
C HIS A 153 -12.80 1.84 0.76
N ASP A 154 -13.57 2.60 1.54
CA ASP A 154 -13.52 4.07 1.57
C ASP A 154 -12.48 4.64 2.57
N LEU A 155 -11.77 3.77 3.29
CA LEU A 155 -10.73 4.09 4.27
C LEU A 155 -11.22 4.85 5.52
N THR A 156 -12.52 4.77 5.85
CA THR A 156 -13.11 5.55 6.95
C THR A 156 -13.25 4.80 8.27
N HIS A 157 -13.33 3.47 8.23
CA HIS A 157 -13.53 2.63 9.42
C HIS A 157 -12.87 1.26 9.27
N ALA A 158 -12.80 0.51 10.38
CA ALA A 158 -12.31 -0.87 10.35
C ALA A 158 -13.48 -1.82 10.06
N VAL A 159 -13.18 -2.94 9.40
CA VAL A 159 -14.09 -4.05 9.11
C VAL A 159 -13.45 -5.38 9.55
N PRO A 160 -14.25 -6.42 9.87
CA PRO A 160 -13.73 -7.72 10.28
C PRO A 160 -12.76 -8.34 9.26
N ASN A 161 -11.77 -9.08 9.76
CA ASN A 161 -10.83 -9.84 8.95
C ASN A 161 -10.58 -11.22 9.55
N THR A 162 -9.39 -11.50 10.09
CA THR A 162 -9.12 -12.75 10.82
C THR A 162 -9.79 -12.76 12.19
N MET A 163 -10.07 -11.59 12.76
CA MET A 163 -10.99 -11.44 13.89
C MET A 163 -12.43 -11.33 13.39
N ALA A 164 -13.35 -11.94 14.13
CA ALA A 164 -14.77 -11.88 13.87
C ALA A 164 -15.34 -10.51 14.25
N ASP A 165 -14.90 -9.96 15.40
CA ASP A 165 -15.42 -8.71 15.94
C ASP A 165 -14.45 -8.06 16.96
N TRP A 166 -14.74 -6.82 17.36
CA TRP A 166 -14.03 -6.10 18.42
C TRP A 166 -14.94 -5.04 19.09
N GLU A 167 -14.61 -4.69 20.33
CA GLU A 167 -15.28 -3.62 21.08
C GLU A 167 -14.24 -2.66 21.66
N MET A 168 -14.26 -1.40 21.22
CA MET A 168 -13.45 -0.34 21.81
C MET A 168 -14.27 0.41 22.87
N SER A 169 -13.71 0.50 24.08
CA SER A 169 -14.27 1.30 25.18
C SER A 169 -14.44 2.78 24.81
N ALA A 170 -15.42 3.44 25.43
CA ALA A 170 -15.75 4.84 25.12
C ALA A 170 -14.63 5.84 25.45
N ASP A 171 -13.73 5.50 26.37
CA ASP A 171 -12.56 6.31 26.73
C ASP A 171 -11.28 5.90 25.97
N PHE A 172 -11.38 4.93 25.07
CA PHE A 172 -10.32 4.41 24.23
C PHE A 172 -9.16 3.73 24.98
N THR A 173 -9.40 3.25 26.21
CA THR A 173 -8.35 2.62 27.04
C THR A 173 -8.39 1.10 27.00
N GLU A 174 -9.52 0.50 26.64
CA GLU A 174 -9.69 -0.95 26.51
C GLU A 174 -10.22 -1.33 25.12
N VAL A 175 -9.67 -2.40 24.54
CA VAL A 175 -10.24 -3.07 23.36
C VAL A 175 -10.41 -4.57 23.63
N THR A 176 -11.63 -5.06 23.51
CA THR A 176 -11.94 -6.49 23.55
C THR A 176 -11.97 -7.02 22.12
N CYS A 177 -11.28 -8.12 21.87
CA CYS A 177 -11.09 -8.72 20.55
C CYS A 177 -11.68 -10.13 20.51
N TYR A 178 -12.40 -10.47 19.44
CA TYR A 178 -13.04 -11.76 19.25
C TYR A 178 -12.50 -12.47 18.01
N LEU A 179 -11.86 -13.62 18.21
CA LEU A 179 -11.34 -14.49 17.15
C LEU A 179 -12.47 -15.25 16.46
N ARG A 180 -12.25 -15.67 15.21
CA ARG A 180 -13.16 -16.60 14.52
C ARG A 180 -13.04 -18.00 15.11
N LYS A 181 -14.11 -18.48 15.75
CA LYS A 181 -14.17 -19.84 16.32
C LYS A 181 -14.00 -20.88 15.22
N GLY A 182 -13.16 -21.88 15.46
CA GLY A 182 -12.83 -22.92 14.48
C GLY A 182 -11.82 -22.52 13.41
N MET A 183 -11.26 -21.31 13.43
CA MET A 183 -10.19 -20.92 12.50
C MET A 183 -8.94 -21.79 12.71
N ARG A 184 -8.25 -22.12 11.61
CA ARG A 184 -7.07 -23.00 11.61
C ARG A 184 -5.89 -22.37 10.88
N TRP A 185 -4.71 -22.74 11.32
CA TRP A 185 -3.46 -22.52 10.60
C TRP A 185 -3.42 -23.39 9.33
N SER A 186 -2.53 -23.07 8.39
CA SER A 186 -2.40 -23.80 7.13
C SER A 186 -2.01 -25.29 7.27
N ASP A 187 -1.50 -25.69 8.44
CA ASP A 187 -1.22 -27.08 8.80
C ASP A 187 -2.40 -27.78 9.51
N GLY A 188 -3.52 -27.08 9.70
CA GLY A 188 -4.75 -27.60 10.30
C GLY A 188 -4.85 -27.42 11.82
N GLU A 189 -3.79 -26.97 12.49
CA GLU A 189 -3.81 -26.70 13.93
C GLU A 189 -4.74 -25.51 14.25
N PRO A 190 -5.47 -25.53 15.37
CA PRO A 190 -6.43 -24.49 15.69
C PRO A 190 -5.75 -23.16 16.00
N VAL A 191 -6.35 -22.06 15.54
CA VAL A 191 -5.97 -20.70 15.94
C VAL A 191 -6.78 -20.33 17.17
N THR A 192 -6.09 -19.96 18.26
CA THR A 192 -6.73 -19.63 19.55
C THR A 192 -6.03 -18.46 20.23
N THR A 193 -6.55 -18.03 21.38
CA THR A 193 -5.90 -17.03 22.22
C THR A 193 -4.53 -17.47 22.77
N GLU A 194 -4.16 -18.75 22.67
CA GLU A 194 -2.79 -19.19 22.98
C GLU A 194 -1.76 -18.58 22.02
N ASP A 195 -2.10 -18.37 20.74
CA ASP A 195 -1.22 -17.69 19.78
C ASP A 195 -1.03 -16.21 20.15
N ILE A 196 -2.09 -15.58 20.67
CA ILE A 196 -2.07 -14.20 21.15
C ILE A 196 -1.26 -14.08 22.45
N ARG A 197 -1.49 -14.99 23.41
CA ARG A 197 -0.72 -15.06 24.66
C ARG A 197 0.76 -15.27 24.35
N PHE A 198 1.10 -16.22 23.48
CA PHE A 198 2.47 -16.48 23.07
C PHE A 198 3.13 -15.26 22.44
N TRP A 199 2.44 -14.58 21.53
CA TRP A 199 2.94 -13.31 20.97
C TRP A 199 3.19 -12.26 22.06
N TYR A 200 2.23 -12.03 22.95
CA TYR A 200 2.33 -10.96 23.94
C TYR A 200 3.38 -11.28 25.03
N GLU A 201 3.31 -12.46 25.64
CA GLU A 201 4.12 -12.83 26.78
C GLU A 201 5.54 -13.24 26.39
N ASP A 202 5.68 -14.03 25.33
CA ASP A 202 6.95 -14.67 24.98
C ASP A 202 7.72 -13.90 23.90
N ILE A 203 7.06 -13.00 23.14
CA ILE A 203 7.72 -12.20 22.08
C ILE A 203 7.73 -10.72 22.43
N LEU A 204 6.57 -10.10 22.65
CA LEU A 204 6.46 -8.66 22.85
C LEU A 204 7.11 -8.21 24.17
N LYS A 205 6.96 -9.01 25.23
CA LYS A 205 7.59 -8.75 26.55
C LYS A 205 9.02 -9.27 26.68
N ASN A 206 9.47 -10.11 25.76
CA ASN A 206 10.82 -10.66 25.78
C ASN A 206 11.81 -9.64 25.20
N THR A 207 12.69 -9.08 26.03
CA THR A 207 13.61 -8.01 25.61
C THR A 207 14.75 -8.48 24.69
N GLU A 208 15.00 -9.79 24.55
CA GLU A 208 15.93 -10.30 23.54
C GLU A 208 15.32 -10.27 22.14
N LEU A 209 14.00 -10.51 22.04
CA LEU A 209 13.24 -10.47 20.78
C LEU A 209 12.73 -9.07 20.46
N THR A 210 12.19 -8.38 21.47
CA THR A 210 11.59 -7.05 21.38
C THR A 210 12.25 -6.11 22.38
N PRO A 211 13.47 -5.61 22.11
CA PRO A 211 14.16 -4.69 23.02
C PRO A 211 13.36 -3.42 23.33
N LEU A 212 12.56 -2.96 22.37
CA LEU A 212 11.68 -1.81 22.51
C LEU A 212 10.34 -2.08 21.80
N PRO A 213 9.25 -2.35 22.55
CA PRO A 213 7.93 -2.50 21.94
C PRO A 213 7.50 -1.21 21.24
N ASN A 214 6.73 -1.35 20.16
CA ASN A 214 6.22 -0.21 19.39
C ASN A 214 5.40 0.74 20.30
N ILE A 215 5.53 2.05 20.10
CA ILE A 215 4.82 3.07 20.88
C ILE A 215 3.29 2.89 20.87
N ALA A 216 2.72 2.30 19.81
CA ALA A 216 1.31 1.97 19.71
C ALA A 216 0.82 1.01 20.81
N PHE A 217 1.70 0.12 21.29
CA PHE A 217 1.41 -0.80 22.40
C PHE A 217 1.78 -0.21 23.76
N ARG A 218 2.36 0.99 23.79
CA ARG A 218 2.87 1.64 25.02
C ARG A 218 2.27 3.02 25.26
N ARG A 219 1.00 3.24 24.84
CA ARG A 219 0.33 4.53 25.04
C ARG A 219 0.22 4.83 26.53
N GLY A 220 0.69 6.02 26.93
CA GLY A 220 0.85 6.41 28.34
C GLY A 220 2.24 6.09 28.93
N GLY A 221 3.14 5.44 28.17
CA GLY A 221 4.51 5.12 28.59
C GLY A 221 4.72 3.65 28.93
N ASP A 222 3.69 3.01 29.50
CA ASP A 222 3.71 1.60 29.89
C ASP A 222 3.13 0.71 28.79
N LEU A 223 3.66 -0.52 28.68
CA LEU A 223 3.13 -1.54 27.78
C LEU A 223 1.69 -1.90 28.20
N MET A 224 0.79 -1.98 27.21
CA MET A 224 -0.58 -2.43 27.40
C MET A 224 -0.63 -3.80 28.07
N THR A 225 -1.67 -4.11 28.86
CA THR A 225 -1.88 -5.44 29.43
C THR A 225 -2.72 -6.31 28.51
N LEU A 226 -2.57 -7.63 28.63
CA LEU A 226 -3.39 -8.64 27.94
C LEU A 226 -4.14 -9.47 28.98
N ASP A 227 -5.46 -9.53 28.86
CA ASP A 227 -6.33 -10.42 29.63
C ASP A 227 -6.95 -11.46 28.68
N ILE A 228 -6.62 -12.74 28.85
CA ILE A 228 -7.30 -13.83 28.13
C ILE A 228 -8.65 -14.08 28.80
N LEU A 229 -9.74 -13.95 28.04
CA LEU A 229 -11.10 -14.14 28.55
C LEU A 229 -11.56 -15.58 28.34
N ASP A 230 -11.30 -16.14 27.16
CA ASP A 230 -11.48 -17.55 26.80
C ASP A 230 -10.58 -17.94 25.61
N ASP A 231 -10.82 -19.10 24.99
CA ASP A 231 -10.04 -19.61 23.85
C ASP A 231 -10.12 -18.75 22.58
N TYR A 232 -11.12 -17.86 22.48
CA TYR A 232 -11.40 -17.04 21.31
C TYR A 232 -11.64 -15.55 21.63
N ALA A 233 -11.54 -15.13 22.89
CA ALA A 233 -11.72 -13.74 23.29
C ALA A 233 -10.59 -13.27 24.22
N PHE A 234 -10.10 -12.06 23.99
CA PHE A 234 -9.11 -11.42 24.85
C PHE A 234 -9.31 -9.91 24.91
N LYS A 235 -8.73 -9.26 25.92
CA LYS A 235 -8.79 -7.81 26.11
C LYS A 235 -7.40 -7.21 26.19
N LEU A 236 -7.20 -6.07 25.53
CA LEU A 236 -6.02 -5.24 25.65
C LEU A 236 -6.36 -3.95 26.40
N THR A 237 -5.55 -3.59 27.40
CA THR A 237 -5.77 -2.37 28.20
C THR A 237 -4.55 -1.44 28.14
N PHE A 238 -4.74 -0.19 27.75
CA PHE A 238 -3.73 0.85 27.62
C PHE A 238 -3.69 1.76 28.85
N ALA A 239 -2.50 2.30 29.16
CA ALA A 239 -2.34 3.25 30.27
C ALA A 239 -2.88 4.66 29.96
N ALA A 240 -3.18 4.96 28.70
CA ALA A 240 -3.79 6.20 28.24
C ALA A 240 -4.70 5.96 27.02
N PRO A 241 -5.66 6.86 26.72
CA PRO A 241 -6.52 6.75 25.54
C PRO A 241 -5.75 6.53 24.24
N ASN A 242 -6.19 5.55 23.45
CA ASN A 242 -5.58 5.16 22.18
C ASN A 242 -6.62 5.06 21.05
N PRO A 243 -7.27 6.19 20.65
CA PRO A 243 -8.39 6.19 19.72
C PRO A 243 -8.04 5.71 18.31
N SER A 244 -6.77 5.76 17.91
CA SER A 244 -6.28 5.30 16.61
C SER A 244 -6.04 3.78 16.56
N PHE A 245 -6.07 3.07 17.71
CA PHE A 245 -5.59 1.68 17.78
C PHE A 245 -6.33 0.73 16.83
N VAL A 246 -7.66 0.77 16.80
CA VAL A 246 -8.47 -0.11 15.94
C VAL A 246 -8.15 0.13 14.47
N LEU A 247 -8.33 1.37 14.01
CA LEU A 247 -8.24 1.69 12.58
C LEU A 247 -6.80 1.61 12.06
N VAL A 248 -5.84 2.11 12.83
CA VAL A 248 -4.45 2.23 12.40
C VAL A 248 -3.67 0.97 12.72
N ASN A 249 -3.73 0.49 13.96
CA ASN A 249 -2.86 -0.61 14.39
C ASN A 249 -3.47 -1.99 14.12
N MET A 250 -4.77 -2.20 14.34
CA MET A 250 -5.40 -3.50 14.08
C MET A 250 -5.80 -3.70 12.61
N ALA A 251 -6.28 -2.65 11.95
CA ALA A 251 -6.72 -2.70 10.55
C ALA A 251 -5.61 -2.36 9.54
N HIS A 252 -4.98 -1.19 9.61
CA HIS A 252 -4.02 -0.77 8.59
C HIS A 252 -2.64 -1.45 8.70
N TYR A 253 -2.01 -1.41 9.89
CA TYR A 253 -0.70 -2.04 10.12
C TYR A 253 -0.80 -3.51 10.57
N GLY A 254 -1.98 -3.95 10.98
CA GLY A 254 -2.25 -5.31 11.42
C GLY A 254 -1.31 -5.81 12.50
N VAL A 255 -0.96 -4.98 13.50
CA VAL A 255 -0.09 -5.31 14.65
C VAL A 255 1.30 -5.80 14.22
N GLY A 256 1.68 -5.48 12.98
CA GLY A 256 2.84 -6.05 12.30
C GLY A 256 2.55 -7.47 11.82
N GLU A 257 2.81 -7.76 10.55
CA GLU A 257 2.42 -9.03 9.93
C GLU A 257 3.07 -10.29 10.54
N SER A 258 4.30 -10.16 11.05
CA SER A 258 4.96 -11.22 11.82
C SER A 258 4.68 -11.17 13.32
N GLY A 259 3.88 -10.21 13.77
CA GLY A 259 3.47 -10.02 15.17
C GLY A 259 2.03 -10.42 15.45
N CYS A 260 1.09 -10.18 14.53
CA CYS A 260 -0.33 -10.43 14.76
C CYS A 260 -0.72 -11.90 14.85
N TRP A 261 -0.04 -12.75 14.10
CA TRP A 261 -0.32 -14.18 14.01
C TRP A 261 0.99 -14.94 14.05
N VAL A 262 1.30 -15.50 15.22
CA VAL A 262 2.49 -16.34 15.44
C VAL A 262 2.03 -17.73 15.88
N PRO A 263 2.27 -18.80 15.07
CA PRO A 263 1.78 -20.14 15.38
C PRO A 263 2.54 -20.70 16.60
N ALA A 264 1.93 -20.64 17.78
CA ALA A 264 2.60 -20.98 19.04
C ALA A 264 3.05 -22.45 19.06
N HIS A 265 2.23 -23.36 18.51
CA HIS A 265 2.54 -24.79 18.41
C HIS A 265 3.83 -25.05 17.61
N TYR A 266 4.05 -24.28 16.55
CA TYR A 266 5.24 -24.38 15.72
C TYR A 266 6.42 -23.60 16.29
N MET A 267 6.21 -22.36 16.74
CA MET A 267 7.30 -21.44 17.10
C MET A 267 7.95 -21.74 18.44
N LYS A 268 7.26 -22.42 19.37
CA LYS A 268 7.82 -22.80 20.68
C LYS A 268 9.11 -23.62 20.56
N GLN A 269 9.27 -24.44 19.51
CA GLN A 269 10.49 -25.22 19.31
C GLN A 269 11.74 -24.37 19.06
N PHE A 270 11.59 -23.10 18.66
CA PHE A 270 12.70 -22.18 18.42
C PHE A 270 12.92 -21.20 19.58
N HIS A 271 12.10 -21.27 20.62
CA HIS A 271 12.13 -20.33 21.75
C HIS A 271 12.78 -20.96 22.98
N ILE A 272 13.73 -20.25 23.59
CA ILE A 272 14.61 -20.82 24.63
C ILE A 272 13.88 -21.28 25.90
N GLN A 273 12.73 -20.67 26.21
CA GLN A 273 11.89 -21.06 27.36
C GLN A 273 11.24 -22.43 27.20
N TYR A 274 10.99 -22.87 25.96
CA TYR A 274 10.26 -24.10 25.65
C TYR A 274 11.16 -25.19 25.05
N ASN A 275 12.34 -24.81 24.56
CA ASN A 275 13.34 -25.74 24.04
C ASN A 275 14.74 -25.34 24.51
N ASP A 276 15.33 -26.18 25.37
CA ASP A 276 16.69 -26.00 25.89
C ASP A 276 17.77 -26.08 24.79
N LYS A 277 17.44 -26.68 23.64
CA LYS A 277 18.30 -26.76 22.45
C LYS A 277 18.10 -25.60 21.47
N ALA A 278 17.32 -24.57 21.78
CA ALA A 278 17.07 -23.47 20.85
C ALA A 278 18.36 -22.75 20.40
N ASN A 279 19.34 -22.61 21.28
CA ASN A 279 20.66 -22.07 20.91
C ASN A 279 21.46 -23.01 19.99
N ASP A 280 21.33 -24.33 20.16
CA ASP A 280 21.99 -25.31 19.27
C ASP A 280 21.34 -25.31 17.88
N LEU A 281 20.00 -25.20 17.82
CA LEU A 281 19.26 -25.00 16.57
C LEU A 281 19.69 -23.70 15.87
N ALA A 282 19.88 -22.62 16.62
CA ALA A 282 20.35 -21.36 16.05
C ALA A 282 21.76 -21.48 15.47
N LYS A 283 22.69 -22.12 16.19
CA LYS A 283 24.05 -22.38 15.68
C LYS A 283 24.03 -23.24 14.43
N ALA A 284 23.21 -24.29 14.39
CA ALA A 284 23.04 -25.14 13.21
C ALA A 284 22.48 -24.35 12.01
N ALA A 285 21.64 -23.33 12.26
CA ALA A 285 21.11 -22.41 11.26
C ALA A 285 22.06 -21.23 10.94
N GLY A 286 23.26 -21.17 11.53
CA GLY A 286 24.26 -20.13 11.26
C GLY A 286 24.11 -18.85 12.07
N PHE A 287 23.35 -18.89 13.17
CA PHE A 287 23.15 -17.78 14.09
C PHE A 287 23.86 -18.00 15.42
N ASP A 288 24.28 -16.92 16.07
CA ASP A 288 24.97 -16.99 17.36
C ASP A 288 23.99 -17.24 18.52
N PHE A 289 22.77 -16.70 18.41
CA PHE A 289 21.77 -16.71 19.47
C PHE A 289 20.40 -17.20 18.99
N TRP A 290 19.66 -17.87 19.89
CA TRP A 290 18.32 -18.39 19.63
C TRP A 290 17.37 -17.36 19.02
N TYR A 291 17.37 -16.11 19.54
CA TYR A 291 16.44 -15.06 19.13
C TYR A 291 16.66 -14.59 17.68
N GLN A 292 17.88 -14.72 17.14
CA GLN A 292 18.17 -14.41 15.75
C GLN A 292 17.53 -15.45 14.82
N ASN A 293 17.69 -16.74 15.15
CA ASN A 293 17.04 -17.82 14.41
C ASN A 293 15.53 -17.76 14.55
N PHE A 294 15.01 -17.52 15.76
CA PHE A 294 13.58 -17.31 15.99
C PHE A 294 13.04 -16.17 15.12
N GLY A 295 13.74 -15.02 15.07
CA GLY A 295 13.35 -13.89 14.24
C GLY A 295 13.32 -14.24 12.75
N LYS A 296 14.33 -14.96 12.24
CA LYS A 296 14.34 -15.47 10.86
C LYS A 296 13.15 -16.39 10.62
N VAL A 297 12.93 -17.38 11.50
CA VAL A 297 11.88 -18.39 11.34
C VAL A 297 10.48 -17.76 11.44
N ASN A 298 10.27 -16.80 12.34
CA ASN A 298 9.00 -16.10 12.46
C ASN A 298 8.71 -15.16 11.27
N ASN A 299 9.73 -14.74 10.53
CA ASN A 299 9.55 -13.84 9.40
C ASN A 299 8.82 -14.54 8.24
N VAL A 300 7.62 -14.07 7.94
CA VAL A 300 6.74 -14.59 6.88
C VAL A 300 7.33 -14.43 5.47
N ASP A 301 8.34 -13.58 5.30
CA ASP A 301 9.02 -13.35 4.03
C ASP A 301 10.26 -14.24 3.85
N GLN A 302 10.63 -15.04 4.84
CA GLN A 302 11.88 -15.85 4.84
C GLN A 302 11.67 -17.33 5.21
N SER A 303 10.47 -17.72 5.63
CA SER A 303 10.21 -19.04 6.19
C SER A 303 9.18 -19.81 5.41
N LEU A 304 9.67 -20.78 4.62
CA LEU A 304 8.84 -21.65 3.82
C LEU A 304 7.87 -22.48 4.69
N ASP A 305 8.40 -23.13 5.73
CA ASP A 305 7.68 -24.15 6.51
C ASP A 305 6.79 -23.59 7.64
N ARG A 306 6.80 -22.27 7.86
CA ARG A 306 6.03 -21.65 8.95
C ARG A 306 4.54 -21.70 8.62
N PRO A 307 3.67 -22.25 9.50
CA PRO A 307 2.23 -22.20 9.32
C PRO A 307 1.70 -20.76 9.21
N ARG A 308 0.66 -20.58 8.39
CA ARG A 308 0.11 -19.25 8.03
C ARG A 308 -1.41 -19.27 8.02
N VAL A 309 -1.99 -18.09 8.17
CA VAL A 309 -3.41 -17.81 7.96
C VAL A 309 -3.68 -17.08 6.64
N HIS A 310 -2.63 -16.82 5.85
CA HIS A 310 -2.70 -16.24 4.50
C HIS A 310 -3.53 -17.09 3.53
N ALA A 311 -4.03 -16.46 2.46
CA ALA A 311 -4.78 -17.14 1.38
C ALA A 311 -3.90 -18.13 0.58
N PHE A 312 -2.60 -17.87 0.54
CA PHE A 312 -1.61 -18.67 -0.18
C PHE A 312 -0.45 -19.05 0.73
N VAL A 313 0.06 -20.27 0.58
CA VAL A 313 1.19 -20.82 1.34
C VAL A 313 2.35 -21.09 0.38
N PRO A 314 3.57 -20.59 0.64
CA PRO A 314 4.71 -20.86 -0.22
C PRO A 314 5.10 -22.35 -0.08
N ILE A 315 5.25 -23.04 -1.21
CA ILE A 315 5.61 -24.46 -1.27
C ILE A 315 6.98 -24.68 -1.90
N LYS A 316 7.53 -23.68 -2.59
CA LYS A 316 8.84 -23.77 -3.24
C LYS A 316 9.48 -22.39 -3.38
N ASP A 317 10.75 -22.27 -3.00
CA ASP A 317 11.58 -21.07 -3.18
C ASP A 317 12.80 -21.41 -4.04
N THR A 318 12.98 -20.67 -5.13
CA THR A 318 14.12 -20.80 -6.05
C THR A 318 14.67 -19.41 -6.37
N PRO A 319 15.92 -19.27 -6.86
CA PRO A 319 16.44 -17.96 -7.21
C PRO A 319 15.61 -17.18 -8.25
N GLN A 320 14.83 -17.88 -9.08
CA GLN A 320 14.01 -17.28 -10.13
C GLN A 320 12.55 -17.08 -9.72
N THR A 321 11.98 -18.00 -8.95
CA THR A 321 10.56 -17.97 -8.60
C THR A 321 10.27 -18.47 -7.19
N VAL A 322 9.15 -18.01 -6.64
CA VAL A 322 8.51 -18.59 -5.46
C VAL A 322 7.14 -19.10 -5.88
N THR A 323 6.86 -20.37 -5.62
CA THR A 323 5.55 -20.98 -5.90
C THR A 323 4.76 -21.07 -4.62
N PHE A 324 3.51 -20.62 -4.68
CA PHE A 324 2.53 -20.73 -3.62
C PHE A 324 1.34 -21.56 -4.08
N GLU A 325 0.76 -22.33 -3.16
CA GLU A 325 -0.51 -23.03 -3.32
C GLU A 325 -1.58 -22.34 -2.45
N ARG A 326 -2.85 -22.42 -2.83
CA ARG A 326 -3.96 -22.01 -1.97
C ARG A 326 -3.85 -22.64 -0.58
N ASN A 327 -4.20 -21.88 0.46
CA ASN A 327 -4.29 -22.41 1.80
C ASN A 327 -5.60 -23.22 1.96
N PRO A 328 -5.54 -24.54 2.20
CA PRO A 328 -6.75 -25.33 2.37
C PRO A 328 -7.53 -24.97 3.64
N TYR A 329 -6.93 -24.26 4.60
CA TYR A 329 -7.61 -23.81 5.82
C TYR A 329 -7.92 -22.31 5.79
N TYR A 330 -7.97 -21.69 4.61
CA TYR A 330 -8.30 -20.28 4.52
C TYR A 330 -9.72 -20.00 5.03
N HIS A 331 -9.84 -18.97 5.86
CA HIS A 331 -10.99 -18.71 6.74
C HIS A 331 -12.14 -17.94 6.07
N ALA A 332 -12.06 -17.70 4.76
CA ALA A 332 -12.97 -16.81 4.05
C ALA A 332 -13.65 -17.49 2.86
N VAL A 333 -14.88 -17.05 2.59
CA VAL A 333 -15.74 -17.50 1.50
C VAL A 333 -16.25 -16.30 0.70
N ASP A 334 -16.73 -16.55 -0.51
CA ASP A 334 -17.56 -15.57 -1.23
C ASP A 334 -19.04 -15.60 -0.74
N PRO A 335 -19.92 -14.74 -1.28
CA PRO A 335 -21.34 -14.73 -0.92
C PRO A 335 -22.12 -16.01 -1.26
N GLU A 336 -21.61 -16.85 -2.15
CA GLU A 336 -22.21 -18.14 -2.54
C GLU A 336 -21.66 -19.32 -1.71
N GLY A 337 -20.73 -19.06 -0.79
CA GLY A 337 -20.12 -20.08 0.06
C GLY A 337 -18.92 -20.79 -0.57
N GLN A 338 -18.38 -20.29 -1.68
CA GLN A 338 -17.14 -20.84 -2.25
C GLN A 338 -15.96 -20.44 -1.36
N GLN A 339 -15.25 -21.41 -0.78
CA GLN A 339 -14.02 -21.15 -0.03
C GLN A 339 -12.96 -20.50 -0.92
N LEU A 340 -12.48 -19.34 -0.51
CA LEU A 340 -11.47 -18.57 -1.24
C LEU A 340 -10.05 -19.07 -0.95
N PRO A 341 -9.03 -18.71 -1.76
CA PRO A 341 -9.11 -17.93 -3.01
C PRO A 341 -9.77 -18.70 -4.17
N TYR A 342 -10.18 -18.02 -5.25
CA TYR A 342 -10.57 -18.73 -6.48
C TYR A 342 -9.35 -19.37 -7.16
N ILE A 343 -8.26 -18.60 -7.23
CA ILE A 343 -7.01 -19.01 -7.86
C ILE A 343 -6.32 -20.08 -7.02
N ASP A 344 -5.80 -21.09 -7.71
CA ASP A 344 -5.25 -22.30 -7.11
C ASP A 344 -3.75 -22.19 -6.79
N THR A 345 -2.99 -21.59 -7.70
CA THR A 345 -1.53 -21.42 -7.58
C THR A 345 -1.14 -19.97 -7.82
N MET A 346 -0.14 -19.48 -7.11
CA MET A 346 0.51 -18.21 -7.44
C MET A 346 2.01 -18.44 -7.65
N VAL A 347 2.54 -17.92 -8.74
CA VAL A 347 3.97 -17.95 -9.04
C VAL A 347 4.49 -16.51 -9.01
N VAL A 348 5.35 -16.23 -8.04
CA VAL A 348 6.07 -14.96 -7.96
C VAL A 348 7.35 -15.10 -8.76
N GLU A 349 7.49 -14.35 -9.85
CA GLU A 349 8.68 -14.34 -10.69
C GLU A 349 9.59 -13.16 -10.32
N ARG A 350 10.83 -13.48 -9.96
CA ARG A 350 11.81 -12.50 -9.49
C ARG A 350 12.49 -11.81 -10.67
N ALA A 351 12.39 -10.48 -10.69
CA ALA A 351 13.16 -9.61 -11.56
C ALA A 351 14.37 -9.03 -10.81
N ALA A 352 15.58 -9.31 -11.29
CA ALA A 352 16.82 -8.84 -10.68
C ALA A 352 16.99 -7.30 -10.71
N GLU A 353 16.34 -6.62 -11.65
CA GLU A 353 16.38 -5.17 -11.80
C GLU A 353 15.11 -4.64 -12.48
N LEU A 354 14.80 -3.36 -12.26
CA LEU A 354 13.59 -2.70 -12.76
C LEU A 354 13.48 -2.75 -14.29
N GLY A 355 14.58 -2.58 -15.03
CA GLY A 355 14.52 -2.66 -16.49
C GLY A 355 14.07 -4.03 -17.01
N MET A 356 14.45 -5.12 -16.33
CA MET A 356 13.98 -6.47 -16.68
C MET A 356 12.52 -6.68 -16.26
N PHE A 357 12.12 -6.13 -15.12
CA PHE A 357 10.72 -6.14 -14.67
C PHE A 357 9.82 -5.44 -15.70
N ASP A 358 10.18 -4.22 -16.11
CA ASP A 358 9.45 -3.42 -17.08
C ASP A 358 9.32 -4.12 -18.44
N ALA A 359 10.41 -4.75 -18.92
CA ALA A 359 10.38 -5.51 -20.16
C ALA A 359 9.41 -6.70 -20.12
N LYS A 360 9.27 -7.36 -18.96
CA LYS A 360 8.34 -8.48 -18.77
C LYS A 360 6.89 -8.03 -18.62
N VAL A 361 6.65 -6.88 -17.98
CA VAL A 361 5.33 -6.21 -17.98
C VAL A 361 4.92 -5.91 -19.42
N VAL A 362 5.80 -5.27 -20.20
CA VAL A 362 5.54 -4.93 -21.61
C VAL A 362 5.35 -6.17 -22.49
N GLY A 363 6.04 -7.26 -22.16
CA GLY A 363 5.89 -8.54 -22.85
C GLY A 363 4.67 -9.36 -22.41
N GLY A 364 3.81 -8.86 -21.53
CA GLY A 364 2.61 -9.58 -21.07
C GLY A 364 2.93 -10.84 -20.25
N THR A 365 4.09 -10.89 -19.59
CA THR A 365 4.52 -12.08 -18.82
C THR A 365 3.76 -12.24 -17.50
N TYR A 366 3.33 -11.13 -16.89
CA TYR A 366 2.72 -11.10 -15.57
C TYR A 366 1.20 -10.91 -15.67
N ASP A 367 0.43 -11.69 -14.90
CA ASP A 367 -1.01 -11.48 -14.71
C ASP A 367 -1.29 -10.31 -13.76
N PHE A 368 -0.36 -10.03 -12.84
CA PHE A 368 -0.45 -8.92 -11.89
C PHE A 368 0.91 -8.26 -11.64
N SER A 369 0.91 -6.93 -11.64
CA SER A 369 2.02 -6.06 -11.22
C SER A 369 1.42 -4.72 -10.81
N ALA A 370 1.91 -4.14 -9.72
CA ALA A 370 1.40 -2.87 -9.21
C ALA A 370 2.49 -2.04 -8.52
N PHE A 371 3.03 -2.50 -7.40
CA PHE A 371 3.91 -1.71 -6.55
C PHE A 371 5.20 -1.30 -7.24
N SER A 372 5.77 -2.19 -8.06
CA SER A 372 7.02 -1.93 -8.79
C SER A 372 6.81 -1.12 -10.08
N LEU A 373 5.57 -0.86 -10.51
CA LEU A 373 5.28 -0.03 -11.69
C LEU A 373 5.53 1.46 -11.39
N THR A 374 5.96 2.20 -12.41
CA THR A 374 6.23 3.65 -12.29
C THR A 374 5.41 4.45 -13.29
N ILE A 375 4.97 5.66 -12.88
CA ILE A 375 4.16 6.51 -13.75
C ILE A 375 4.95 6.97 -14.99
N GLN A 376 6.28 7.09 -14.89
CA GLN A 376 7.16 7.48 -16.00
C GLN A 376 7.09 6.53 -17.21
N ASN A 377 6.68 5.28 -16.99
CA ASN A 377 6.53 4.27 -18.04
C ASN A 377 5.06 4.09 -18.48
N TYR A 378 4.14 4.94 -18.01
CA TYR A 378 2.70 4.80 -18.24
C TYR A 378 2.33 4.56 -19.71
N THR A 379 2.83 5.40 -20.63
CA THR A 379 2.51 5.25 -22.06
C THR A 379 3.00 3.93 -22.65
N THR A 380 4.13 3.44 -22.18
CA THR A 380 4.72 2.16 -22.62
C THR A 380 3.91 0.99 -22.09
N TYR A 381 3.53 1.02 -20.80
CA TYR A 381 2.63 0.01 -20.25
C TYR A 381 1.25 0.06 -20.91
N ALA A 382 0.73 1.25 -21.22
CA ALA A 382 -0.61 1.41 -21.81
C ALA A 382 -0.68 0.80 -23.20
N ALA A 383 0.31 1.08 -24.05
CA ALA A 383 0.42 0.43 -25.36
C ALA A 383 0.56 -1.10 -25.22
N ALA A 384 1.40 -1.56 -24.29
CA ALA A 384 1.55 -3.00 -24.05
C ALA A 384 0.27 -3.67 -23.50
N ALA A 385 -0.55 -2.95 -22.73
CA ALA A 385 -1.78 -3.49 -22.19
C ALA A 385 -2.79 -3.79 -23.31
N GLU A 386 -2.88 -2.92 -24.33
CA GLU A 386 -3.68 -3.13 -25.53
C GLU A 386 -3.24 -4.39 -26.30
N ASP A 387 -1.92 -4.60 -26.42
CA ASP A 387 -1.35 -5.75 -27.15
C ASP A 387 -1.47 -7.08 -26.39
N ASN A 388 -1.46 -7.05 -25.05
CA ASN A 388 -1.40 -8.25 -24.21
C ASN A 388 -2.71 -8.61 -23.51
N ASN A 389 -3.86 -8.06 -23.94
CA ASN A 389 -5.16 -8.27 -23.30
C ASN A 389 -5.13 -7.98 -21.79
N CYS A 390 -4.39 -6.95 -21.40
CA CYS A 390 -4.29 -6.47 -20.03
C CYS A 390 -5.06 -5.16 -19.89
N ARG A 391 -5.28 -4.74 -18.64
CA ARG A 391 -5.80 -3.40 -18.35
C ARG A 391 -4.91 -2.70 -17.35
N ILE A 392 -4.72 -1.40 -17.54
CA ILE A 392 -4.11 -0.55 -16.52
C ILE A 392 -5.19 -0.02 -15.61
N ILE A 393 -4.94 -0.09 -14.31
CA ILE A 393 -5.78 0.52 -13.30
C ILE A 393 -4.94 1.56 -12.55
N ILE A 394 -5.35 2.81 -12.62
CA ILE A 394 -4.73 3.90 -11.85
C ILE A 394 -5.44 3.98 -10.51
N TRP A 395 -4.82 3.40 -9.48
CA TRP A 395 -5.36 3.47 -8.13
C TRP A 395 -5.11 4.85 -7.50
N PRO A 396 -6.15 5.48 -6.92
CA PRO A 396 -5.95 6.67 -6.10
C PRO A 396 -5.00 6.37 -4.95
N THR A 397 -4.08 7.28 -4.68
CA THR A 397 -3.19 7.15 -3.52
C THR A 397 -3.86 7.74 -2.28
N GLY A 398 -3.53 7.22 -1.09
CA GLY A 398 -3.95 7.83 0.19
C GLY A 398 -3.18 9.10 0.56
N ARG A 399 -2.52 9.76 -0.40
CA ARG A 399 -1.65 10.92 -0.17
C ARG A 399 -2.36 12.23 -0.45
N GLY A 400 -2.08 13.24 0.35
CA GLY A 400 -2.60 14.58 0.19
C GLY A 400 -1.97 15.35 -0.96
N SER A 401 -0.69 15.05 -1.24
CA SER A 401 0.11 15.58 -2.35
C SER A 401 1.26 14.61 -2.63
N ASP A 402 1.70 14.51 -3.88
CA ASP A 402 2.88 13.71 -4.21
C ASP A 402 4.20 14.42 -3.87
N GLN A 403 4.21 15.75 -3.86
CA GLN A 403 5.32 16.55 -3.35
C GLN A 403 4.85 17.73 -2.50
N VAL A 404 5.56 17.97 -1.41
CA VAL A 404 5.34 19.06 -0.47
C VAL A 404 6.68 19.74 -0.22
N TYR A 405 6.72 21.02 -0.54
CA TYR A 405 7.87 21.90 -0.32
C TYR A 405 7.73 22.59 1.04
N ASN A 406 8.70 22.39 1.92
CA ASN A 406 8.66 22.86 3.30
C ASN A 406 9.82 23.82 3.55
N LEU A 407 9.52 25.11 3.69
CA LEU A 407 10.54 26.10 4.04
C LEU A 407 10.91 25.97 5.52
N ASN A 408 12.21 26.07 5.82
CA ASN A 408 12.70 25.95 7.17
C ASN A 408 12.51 27.26 7.97
N PHE A 409 11.43 27.33 8.76
CA PHE A 409 11.14 28.49 9.60
C PHE A 409 12.12 28.68 10.76
N THR A 410 13.05 27.75 10.99
CA THR A 410 14.11 27.85 11.99
C THR A 410 15.50 27.92 11.37
N TRP A 411 15.59 28.24 10.07
CA TRP A 411 16.86 28.40 9.38
C TRP A 411 17.77 29.39 10.12
N PRO A 412 19.08 29.12 10.30
CA PRO A 412 19.96 29.96 11.11
C PRO A 412 20.08 31.40 10.61
N ASP A 413 20.13 31.58 9.28
CA ASP A 413 20.21 32.90 8.66
C ASP A 413 18.91 33.70 8.88
N GLU A 414 19.03 34.85 9.53
CA GLU A 414 17.89 35.68 9.95
C GLU A 414 17.15 36.32 8.77
N GLU A 415 17.86 36.70 7.71
CA GLU A 415 17.27 37.30 6.51
C GLU A 415 16.36 36.28 5.82
N TRP A 416 16.89 35.08 5.58
CA TRP A 416 16.17 33.98 4.95
C TRP A 416 14.97 33.56 5.81
N ARG A 417 15.19 33.38 7.11
CA ARG A 417 14.14 32.99 8.06
C ARG A 417 13.00 34.00 8.11
N THR A 418 13.30 35.29 7.97
CA THR A 418 12.29 36.36 7.93
C THR A 418 11.42 36.24 6.69
N VAL A 419 12.04 36.04 5.51
CA VAL A 419 11.33 35.83 4.24
C VAL A 419 10.48 34.56 4.27
N PHE A 420 11.05 33.43 4.73
CA PHE A 420 10.34 32.14 4.78
C PHE A 420 9.11 32.15 5.69
N ARG A 421 9.17 32.90 6.80
CA ARG A 421 8.06 33.05 7.74
C ARG A 421 6.95 33.97 7.22
N ASP A 422 7.23 34.85 6.26
CA ASP A 422 6.20 35.70 5.65
C ASP A 422 5.20 34.84 4.86
N LEU A 423 3.92 34.98 5.18
CA LEU A 423 2.84 34.25 4.52
C LEU A 423 2.78 34.58 3.02
N ARG A 424 3.05 35.83 2.65
CA ARG A 424 3.00 36.29 1.25
C ARG A 424 4.02 35.58 0.38
N PHE A 425 5.20 35.27 0.93
CA PHE A 425 6.23 34.50 0.22
C PHE A 425 5.72 33.11 -0.14
N ARG A 426 5.13 32.40 0.83
CA ARG A 426 4.59 31.04 0.62
C ARG A 426 3.42 31.03 -0.35
N GLN A 427 2.54 32.03 -0.26
CA GLN A 427 1.45 32.22 -1.20
C GLN A 427 1.96 32.46 -2.62
N ALA A 428 2.97 33.32 -2.78
CA ALA A 428 3.59 33.58 -4.07
C ALA A 428 4.24 32.33 -4.67
N LEU A 429 4.97 31.54 -3.87
CA LEU A 429 5.53 30.26 -4.32
C LEU A 429 4.44 29.30 -4.78
N SER A 430 3.30 29.21 -4.08
CA SER A 430 2.21 28.31 -4.47
C SER A 430 1.47 28.78 -5.73
N LEU A 431 1.20 30.09 -5.84
CA LEU A 431 0.51 30.70 -6.98
C LEU A 431 1.36 30.71 -8.27
N ALA A 432 2.69 30.63 -8.14
CA ALA A 432 3.57 30.54 -9.29
C ALA A 432 3.52 29.17 -9.98
N LEU A 433 3.05 28.12 -9.30
CA LEU A 433 3.06 26.75 -9.83
C LEU A 433 1.93 26.52 -10.83
N ASP A 434 2.28 26.08 -12.03
CA ASP A 434 1.34 25.48 -12.97
C ASP A 434 1.17 23.99 -12.65
N ARG A 435 0.22 23.68 -11.78
CA ARG A 435 -0.06 22.29 -11.38
C ARG A 435 -0.60 21.46 -12.55
N GLN A 436 -1.28 22.09 -13.52
CA GLN A 436 -1.79 21.39 -14.69
C GLN A 436 -0.64 21.00 -15.63
N ASP A 437 0.33 21.90 -15.85
CA ASP A 437 1.56 21.59 -16.59
C ASP A 437 2.31 20.40 -15.99
N ILE A 438 2.49 20.38 -14.66
CA ILE A 438 3.11 19.24 -13.97
C ILE A 438 2.31 17.95 -14.17
N ASN A 439 0.97 18.02 -14.08
CA ASN A 439 0.09 16.88 -14.28
C ASN A 439 0.17 16.33 -15.72
N ASP A 440 0.14 17.22 -16.71
CA ASP A 440 0.19 16.84 -18.12
C ASP A 440 1.54 16.24 -18.50
N VAL A 441 2.65 16.84 -18.03
CA VAL A 441 4.01 16.43 -18.40
C VAL A 441 4.46 15.18 -17.64
N VAL A 442 4.21 15.10 -16.33
CA VAL A 442 4.75 14.01 -15.48
C VAL A 442 3.77 12.88 -15.27
N TYR A 443 2.47 13.20 -15.16
CA TYR A 443 1.42 12.24 -14.83
C TYR A 443 0.52 11.91 -16.02
N TYR A 444 0.79 12.47 -17.20
CA TYR A 444 0.00 12.26 -18.41
C TYR A 444 -1.49 12.62 -18.22
N GLY A 445 -1.78 13.61 -17.37
CA GLY A 445 -3.13 14.04 -17.01
C GLY A 445 -3.87 13.13 -16.02
N ASN A 446 -3.21 12.12 -15.44
CA ASN A 446 -3.84 11.13 -14.55
C ASN A 446 -3.76 11.48 -13.06
N SER A 447 -3.37 12.71 -12.71
CA SER A 447 -3.31 13.19 -11.33
C SER A 447 -4.38 14.26 -11.04
N PHE A 448 -4.48 14.67 -9.79
CA PHE A 448 -5.39 15.73 -9.33
C PHE A 448 -4.59 16.97 -8.90
N ASN A 449 -4.94 18.12 -9.48
CA ASN A 449 -4.33 19.39 -9.08
C ASN A 449 -4.92 19.85 -7.75
N ARG A 450 -4.09 19.95 -6.71
CA ARG A 450 -4.53 20.43 -5.40
C ARG A 450 -3.40 21.09 -4.61
N GLN A 451 -3.79 21.80 -3.56
CA GLN A 451 -2.91 22.12 -2.46
C GLN A 451 -2.88 20.96 -1.45
N TYR A 452 -1.73 20.77 -0.78
CA TYR A 452 -1.56 19.71 0.19
C TYR A 452 -2.55 19.87 1.36
N THR A 453 -3.38 18.85 1.52
CA THR A 453 -4.31 18.66 2.64
C THR A 453 -4.70 17.18 2.69
N VAL A 454 -5.44 16.75 3.70
CA VAL A 454 -5.97 15.39 3.80
C VAL A 454 -6.81 15.02 2.57
N ILE A 455 -6.94 13.73 2.27
CA ILE A 455 -7.71 13.26 1.11
C ILE A 455 -9.23 13.46 1.33
N PRO A 456 -10.06 13.53 0.27
CA PRO A 456 -11.50 13.78 0.40
C PRO A 456 -12.28 12.80 1.29
N THR A 457 -11.80 11.55 1.44
CA THR A 457 -12.44 10.55 2.31
C THR A 457 -12.13 10.75 3.80
N SER A 458 -11.15 11.58 4.15
CA SER A 458 -10.85 11.89 5.55
C SER A 458 -11.97 12.70 6.20
N ARG A 459 -12.34 12.37 7.44
CA ARG A 459 -13.31 13.17 8.23
C ARG A 459 -12.83 14.60 8.51
N HIS A 460 -11.52 14.84 8.36
CA HIS A 460 -10.88 16.13 8.56
C HIS A 460 -10.79 16.95 7.26
N PHE A 461 -11.28 16.41 6.13
CA PHE A 461 -11.23 17.09 4.85
C PHE A 461 -12.05 18.38 4.85
N ARG A 462 -11.48 19.41 4.22
CA ARG A 462 -12.06 20.74 4.05
C ARG A 462 -11.77 21.20 2.61
N PRO A 463 -12.79 21.37 1.75
CA PRO A 463 -12.60 21.79 0.36
C PRO A 463 -11.81 23.11 0.23
N GLU A 464 -11.95 24.01 1.20
CA GLU A 464 -11.21 25.27 1.22
C GLU A 464 -9.69 25.09 1.36
N TYR A 465 -9.22 24.01 1.99
CA TYR A 465 -7.78 23.74 2.13
C TYR A 465 -7.19 23.13 0.85
N GLU A 466 -8.00 22.37 0.11
CA GLU A 466 -7.60 21.78 -1.17
C GLU A 466 -7.33 22.83 -2.23
N THR A 467 -8.08 23.93 -2.21
CA THR A 467 -8.01 24.99 -3.22
C THR A 467 -7.19 26.20 -2.77
N ALA A 468 -6.67 26.22 -1.54
CA ALA A 468 -5.94 27.34 -0.99
C ALA A 468 -4.66 27.65 -1.80
N TYR A 469 -4.69 28.77 -2.55
CA TYR A 469 -3.56 29.22 -3.39
C TYR A 469 -3.09 28.15 -4.38
N ALA A 470 -4.02 27.31 -4.85
CA ALA A 470 -3.74 26.22 -5.77
C ALA A 470 -3.83 26.67 -7.24
N GLU A 471 -4.50 27.79 -7.50
CA GLU A 471 -4.57 28.44 -8.81
C GLU A 471 -3.20 28.97 -9.25
N MET A 472 -2.91 28.89 -10.56
CA MET A 472 -1.75 29.59 -11.11
C MET A 472 -2.09 31.05 -11.36
N ASP A 473 -1.40 31.95 -10.67
CA ASP A 473 -1.52 33.40 -10.82
C ASP A 473 -0.15 34.07 -10.60
N VAL A 474 0.65 34.10 -11.66
CA VAL A 474 2.01 34.65 -11.67
C VAL A 474 2.02 36.16 -11.41
N GLU A 475 0.98 36.88 -11.83
CA GLU A 475 0.86 38.33 -11.59
C GLU A 475 0.64 38.61 -10.10
N ARG A 476 -0.30 37.91 -9.47
CA ARG A 476 -0.54 38.02 -8.03
C ARG A 476 0.66 37.54 -7.21
N ALA A 477 1.32 36.47 -7.63
CA ALA A 477 2.55 36.02 -7.00
C ALA A 477 3.63 37.12 -7.02
N ASN A 478 3.84 37.78 -8.17
CA ASN A 478 4.76 38.90 -8.28
C ASN A 478 4.37 40.09 -7.40
N ALA A 479 3.09 40.45 -7.37
CA ALA A 479 2.59 41.55 -6.54
C ALA A 479 2.85 41.30 -5.05
N LEU A 480 2.63 40.07 -4.56
CA LEU A 480 2.91 39.67 -3.17
C LEU A 480 4.41 39.84 -2.83
N LEU A 481 5.31 39.47 -3.75
CA LEU A 481 6.76 39.62 -3.55
C LEU A 481 7.20 41.09 -3.65
N ASP A 482 6.55 41.90 -4.48
CA ASP A 482 6.78 43.35 -4.55
C ASP A 482 6.34 44.04 -3.25
N GLU A 483 5.20 43.65 -2.67
CA GLU A 483 4.73 44.13 -1.37
C GLU A 483 5.65 43.76 -0.20
N MET A 484 6.44 42.68 -0.36
CA MET A 484 7.50 42.31 0.58
C MET A 484 8.76 43.16 0.40
N GLY A 485 8.89 43.90 -0.70
CA GLY A 485 10.10 44.66 -1.05
C GLY A 485 11.22 43.79 -1.63
N LEU A 486 10.91 42.61 -2.17
CA LEU A 486 11.89 41.72 -2.80
C LEU A 486 12.23 42.21 -4.21
N GLU A 487 13.11 43.19 -4.30
CA GLU A 487 13.48 43.85 -5.56
C GLU A 487 14.08 42.88 -6.58
N TRP A 488 13.77 43.08 -7.85
CA TRP A 488 14.48 42.40 -8.94
C TRP A 488 15.90 42.94 -9.13
N ASN A 489 16.81 42.07 -9.54
CA ASN A 489 18.10 42.48 -10.08
C ASN A 489 17.93 43.28 -11.39
N SER A 490 18.99 43.94 -11.84
CA SER A 490 18.97 44.80 -13.03
C SER A 490 18.60 44.05 -14.31
N ALA A 491 18.98 42.77 -14.41
CA ALA A 491 18.69 41.91 -15.54
C ALA A 491 17.26 41.35 -15.55
N LYS A 492 16.47 41.60 -14.50
CA LYS A 492 15.12 41.02 -14.28
C LYS A 492 15.09 39.49 -14.39
N THR A 493 16.16 38.83 -13.91
CA THR A 493 16.24 37.36 -13.87
C THR A 493 16.00 36.79 -12.48
N HIS A 494 16.34 37.54 -11.43
CA HIS A 494 16.18 37.09 -10.05
C HIS A 494 15.68 38.24 -9.18
N ARG A 495 14.88 37.91 -8.17
CA ARG A 495 14.69 38.76 -7.00
C ARG A 495 15.89 38.66 -6.09
N LEU A 496 16.07 39.70 -5.28
CA LEU A 496 17.18 39.83 -4.36
C LEU A 496 16.71 39.65 -2.93
N TRP A 497 17.55 39.02 -2.12
CA TRP A 497 17.41 39.01 -0.68
C TRP A 497 17.39 40.46 -0.15
N PRO A 498 16.49 40.81 0.79
CA PRO A 498 16.14 42.20 1.11
C PRO A 498 17.28 43.01 1.75
N VAL A 499 18.16 42.37 2.50
CA VAL A 499 19.31 42.92 3.24
C VAL A 499 20.61 42.72 2.47
N SER A 500 20.95 41.48 2.10
CA SER A 500 22.23 41.18 1.45
C SER A 500 22.29 41.61 -0.01
N LYS A 501 21.12 41.85 -0.64
CA LYS A 501 20.98 42.25 -2.05
C LYS A 501 21.63 41.27 -3.03
N THR A 502 21.74 40.01 -2.64
CA THR A 502 22.20 38.90 -3.51
C THR A 502 20.98 38.16 -4.10
N PRO A 503 21.11 37.49 -5.26
CA PRO A 503 20.01 36.73 -5.86
C PRO A 503 19.41 35.68 -4.90
N ILE A 504 18.08 35.55 -4.93
CA ILE A 504 17.39 34.49 -4.19
C ILE A 504 17.58 33.16 -4.91
N ILE A 505 18.54 32.39 -4.43
CA ILE A 505 18.85 31.03 -4.86
C ILE A 505 18.81 30.14 -3.60
N ILE A 506 17.91 29.17 -3.56
CA ILE A 506 17.70 28.30 -2.39
C ILE A 506 18.22 26.89 -2.72
N PRO A 507 19.42 26.52 -2.24
CA PRO A 507 19.92 25.17 -2.40
C PRO A 507 19.27 24.23 -1.39
N PHE A 508 18.96 23.01 -1.79
CA PHE A 508 18.47 21.98 -0.87
C PHE A 508 18.79 20.58 -1.38
N ASP A 509 18.85 19.64 -0.45
CA ASP A 509 19.04 18.24 -0.78
C ASP A 509 17.70 17.45 -0.75
N THR A 510 17.61 16.42 -1.58
CA THR A 510 16.48 15.48 -1.64
C THR A 510 16.98 14.03 -1.78
N VAL A 511 16.06 13.09 -1.86
CA VAL A 511 16.34 11.69 -2.19
C VAL A 511 15.41 11.24 -3.32
N GLU A 512 15.95 10.53 -4.29
CA GLU A 512 15.15 9.92 -5.36
C GLU A 512 14.50 8.63 -4.83
N LEU A 513 13.16 8.55 -4.91
CA LEU A 513 12.36 7.41 -4.47
C LEU A 513 11.27 7.12 -5.54
N ALA A 514 10.21 6.40 -5.18
CA ALA A 514 9.13 6.03 -6.13
C ALA A 514 8.30 7.18 -6.76
N THR A 515 8.40 8.43 -6.29
CA THR A 515 7.77 9.60 -6.95
C THR A 515 8.86 10.20 -7.82
N PRO A 516 8.60 10.59 -9.08
CA PRO A 516 9.60 11.22 -9.94
C PRO A 516 10.01 12.58 -9.36
N VAL A 517 10.97 12.61 -8.43
CA VAL A 517 11.22 13.81 -7.64
C VAL A 517 11.80 14.91 -8.50
N MET A 518 12.86 14.56 -9.23
CA MET A 518 13.60 15.47 -10.07
C MET A 518 12.79 16.01 -11.26
N PRO A 519 12.07 15.18 -12.06
CA PRO A 519 11.24 15.70 -13.15
C PRO A 519 10.17 16.70 -12.70
N ILE A 520 9.51 16.45 -11.56
CA ILE A 520 8.53 17.41 -10.99
C ILE A 520 9.25 18.70 -10.57
N HIS A 521 10.41 18.57 -9.91
CA HIS A 521 11.13 19.74 -9.42
C HIS A 521 11.71 20.62 -10.53
N GLU A 522 12.11 20.04 -11.67
CA GLU A 522 12.57 20.82 -12.83
C GLU A 522 11.49 21.80 -13.31
N LEU A 523 10.23 21.35 -13.39
CA LEU A 523 9.09 22.22 -13.72
C LEU A 523 8.82 23.24 -12.61
N VAL A 524 8.81 22.81 -11.34
CA VAL A 524 8.62 23.73 -10.19
C VAL A 524 9.68 24.84 -10.18
N ASN A 525 10.94 24.51 -10.44
CA ASN A 525 12.02 25.49 -10.51
C ASN A 525 11.82 26.46 -11.68
N GLU A 526 11.43 25.98 -12.86
CA GLU A 526 11.06 26.84 -13.99
C GLU A 526 9.92 27.81 -13.62
N HIS A 527 8.88 27.29 -12.96
CA HIS A 527 7.73 28.08 -12.52
C HIS A 527 8.13 29.16 -11.51
N TRP A 528 8.96 28.83 -10.52
CA TRP A 528 9.49 29.79 -9.55
C TRP A 528 10.44 30.81 -10.16
N GLN A 529 11.20 30.46 -11.21
CA GLN A 529 12.02 31.43 -11.92
C GLN A 529 11.18 32.53 -12.59
N ARG A 530 9.92 32.26 -12.97
CA ARG A 530 8.98 33.27 -13.49
C ARG A 530 8.67 34.40 -12.49
N ILE A 531 8.83 34.13 -11.19
CA ILE A 531 8.70 35.12 -10.11
C ILE A 531 10.06 35.56 -9.53
N GLY A 532 11.17 35.16 -10.16
CA GLY A 532 12.53 35.54 -9.82
C GLY A 532 13.16 34.75 -8.68
N ILE A 533 12.64 33.56 -8.36
CA ILE A 533 13.15 32.68 -7.31
C ILE A 533 13.77 31.44 -7.97
N GLU A 534 15.01 31.13 -7.65
CA GLU A 534 15.67 29.90 -8.12
C GLU A 534 15.87 28.91 -6.98
N THR A 535 15.75 27.62 -7.27
CA THR A 535 16.16 26.54 -6.38
C THR A 535 17.23 25.65 -7.01
N GLN A 536 18.14 25.15 -6.18
CA GLN A 536 19.20 24.24 -6.61
C GLN A 536 19.07 22.94 -5.83
N VAL A 537 18.46 21.94 -6.47
CA VAL A 537 18.23 20.63 -5.87
C VAL A 537 19.42 19.69 -6.13
N LYS A 538 19.72 18.85 -5.15
CA LYS A 538 20.65 17.74 -5.32
C LYS A 538 20.11 16.48 -4.65
N SER A 539 20.20 15.35 -5.35
CA SER A 539 19.88 14.05 -4.76
C SER A 539 21.07 13.51 -3.95
N ILE A 540 20.80 13.09 -2.71
CA ILE A 540 21.76 12.50 -1.78
C ILE A 540 21.19 11.21 -1.15
N THR A 541 21.99 10.53 -0.32
CA THR A 541 21.52 9.33 0.37
C THR A 541 20.50 9.67 1.46
N ARG A 542 19.52 8.79 1.68
CA ARG A 542 18.48 8.97 2.72
C ARG A 542 19.07 9.18 4.11
N ASN A 543 20.13 8.45 4.45
CA ASN A 543 20.80 8.57 5.75
C ASN A 543 21.42 9.95 5.94
N LEU A 544 22.11 10.46 4.92
CA LEU A 544 22.70 11.80 4.98
C LEU A 544 21.63 12.88 5.06
N LEU A 545 20.58 12.80 4.22
CA LEU A 545 19.47 13.76 4.25
C LEU A 545 18.81 13.82 5.63
N SER A 546 18.57 12.66 6.25
CA SER A 546 17.96 12.59 7.58
C SER A 546 18.84 13.25 8.64
N GLN A 547 20.16 13.06 8.57
CA GLN A 547 21.11 13.74 9.48
C GLN A 547 21.09 15.26 9.28
N LYS A 548 21.10 15.74 8.03
CA LYS A 548 21.05 17.17 7.71
C LYS A 548 19.76 17.84 8.19
N ILE A 549 18.60 17.20 7.97
CA ILE A 549 17.31 17.68 8.48
C ILE A 549 17.33 17.80 10.01
N LEU A 550 17.78 16.75 10.72
CA LEU A 550 17.87 16.76 12.18
C LEU A 550 18.86 17.81 12.72
N ALA A 551 19.93 18.09 11.96
CA ALA A 551 20.92 19.11 12.29
C ALA A 551 20.48 20.54 11.91
N ASN A 552 19.27 20.72 11.33
CA ASN A 552 18.77 22.00 10.83
C ASN A 552 19.65 22.60 9.72
N GLU A 553 20.19 21.75 8.84
CA GLU A 553 21.12 22.08 7.75
C GLU A 553 20.46 22.11 6.35
N GLU A 554 19.13 22.13 6.29
CA GLU A 554 18.36 22.30 5.05
C GLU A 554 17.49 23.59 5.12
N PRO A 555 17.63 24.56 4.21
CA PRO A 555 16.77 25.76 4.19
C PRO A 555 15.37 25.45 3.63
N LEU A 556 15.25 24.41 2.82
CA LEU A 556 14.02 23.90 2.22
C LEU A 556 14.10 22.37 2.26
N SER A 557 13.00 21.69 2.52
CA SER A 557 12.93 20.23 2.38
C SER A 557 11.75 19.81 1.52
N LEU A 558 11.91 18.69 0.83
CA LEU A 558 10.90 18.10 -0.03
C LEU A 558 10.55 16.72 0.47
N TRP A 559 9.26 16.46 0.67
CA TRP A 559 8.75 15.13 0.98
C TRP A 559 7.40 14.90 0.30
N ARG A 560 6.84 13.70 0.41
CA ARG A 560 5.46 13.45 -0.01
C ARG A 560 4.51 13.92 1.07
N GLY A 561 3.28 14.27 0.69
CA GLY A 561 2.17 14.46 1.62
C GLY A 561 1.57 13.11 2.00
N ASP A 562 2.33 12.25 2.68
CA ASP A 562 1.83 11.01 3.25
C ASP A 562 0.97 11.29 4.51
N GLU A 563 0.52 10.22 5.17
CA GLU A 563 -0.31 10.29 6.38
C GLU A 563 -1.51 11.24 6.25
N SER A 564 -2.19 11.19 5.10
CA SER A 564 -3.26 12.14 4.74
C SER A 564 -4.65 11.49 4.74
N SER A 565 -4.76 10.28 5.29
CA SER A 565 -5.99 9.52 5.44
C SER A 565 -6.16 9.08 6.90
N ASP A 566 -7.41 8.89 7.33
CA ASP A 566 -7.74 8.59 8.73
C ASP A 566 -7.06 7.31 9.25
N ILE A 567 -6.78 6.35 8.35
CA ILE A 567 -6.09 5.09 8.64
C ILE A 567 -4.59 5.25 8.93
N LEU A 568 -4.05 6.46 8.80
CA LEU A 568 -2.64 6.79 9.05
C LEU A 568 -2.45 7.80 10.19
N PHE A 569 -3.51 8.33 10.80
CA PHE A 569 -3.38 9.29 11.91
C PHE A 569 -3.04 8.58 13.23
N LEU A 570 -1.75 8.60 13.59
CA LEU A 570 -1.17 7.88 14.75
C LEU A 570 -1.54 8.44 16.12
#